data_AF-A0A1J6KE35-F1
#
_entry.id   AF-A0A1J6KE35-F1
#
_cell.length_a   1.000
_cell.length_b   1.000
_cell.length_c   1.000
_cell.angle_alpha   90.00
_cell.angle_beta   90.00
_cell.angle_gamma   90.00
#
_symmetry.space_group_name_H-M   'P 1'
#
loop_
_entity.id
_entity.type
_entity.pdbx_description
1 polymer ?
#
loop_
_entity_poly.entity_id
_entity_poly.type
_entity_poly.pdbx_seq_one_letter_code
_entity_poly.pdbx_strand_id
1 'polypeptide(L)'
;MRILTGTAKSDTDLFQFIPQTIDAFGSTVLVEGCDPNRSITWVHAWTVTDGVITQVREYFNTSLTVTRLGNNNNKDFSSIAPRHCPSLWESSLPNRVGKSVPGLVLAL
;
A
#
# COMPACT_ATOMS: atom_id res chain seq x y z
N MET A 1 -11.57 -7.96 -10.24
CA MET A 1 -10.74 -6.74 -10.26
C MET A 1 -10.90 -6.07 -11.63
N ARG A 2 -11.96 -5.27 -11.83
CA ARG A 2 -12.27 -4.59 -13.11
C ARG A 2 -12.41 -3.06 -12.98
N ILE A 3 -12.39 -2.58 -11.73
CA ILE A 3 -12.70 -1.20 -11.38
C ILE A 3 -11.60 -0.23 -11.85
N LEU A 4 -10.35 -0.72 -12.04
CA LEU A 4 -9.18 0.14 -12.33
C LEU A 4 -8.51 -0.14 -13.67
N THR A 5 -9.07 -1.04 -14.46
CA THR A 5 -8.64 -1.25 -15.84
C THR A 5 -9.23 -0.21 -16.80
N GLY A 6 -9.99 0.76 -16.29
CA GLY A 6 -10.77 1.70 -17.12
C GLY A 6 -11.90 1.03 -17.92
N THR A 7 -12.19 -0.25 -17.66
CA THR A 7 -13.22 -1.03 -18.37
C THR A 7 -14.60 -0.96 -17.71
N ALA A 8 -14.84 0.07 -16.90
CA ALA A 8 -16.15 0.27 -16.28
C ALA A 8 -17.22 0.38 -17.38
N LYS A 9 -18.29 -0.41 -17.23
CA LYS A 9 -19.37 -0.47 -18.23
C LYS A 9 -20.43 0.62 -18.01
N SER A 10 -20.41 1.26 -16.85
CA SER A 10 -21.35 2.28 -16.43
C SER A 10 -20.64 3.28 -15.52
N ASP A 11 -21.14 4.52 -15.48
CA ASP A 11 -20.62 5.55 -14.58
C ASP A 11 -20.74 5.15 -13.11
N THR A 12 -21.75 4.33 -12.78
CA THR A 12 -21.96 3.77 -11.45
C THR A 12 -20.92 2.73 -11.03
N ASP A 13 -20.09 2.24 -11.96
CA ASP A 13 -19.00 1.29 -11.69
C ASP A 13 -17.62 1.95 -11.65
N LEU A 14 -17.52 3.24 -12.00
CA LEU A 14 -16.25 3.95 -12.05
C LEU A 14 -15.55 3.93 -10.69
N PHE A 15 -14.23 3.79 -10.75
CA PHE A 15 -13.37 4.03 -9.58
C PHE A 15 -13.30 5.52 -9.32
N GLN A 16 -13.62 5.93 -8.09
CA GLN A 16 -13.38 7.29 -7.66
C GLN A 16 -12.11 7.34 -6.80
N PHE A 17 -11.08 8.02 -7.31
CA PHE A 17 -9.86 8.24 -6.56
C PHE A 17 -10.07 9.39 -5.57
N ILE A 18 -10.48 9.06 -4.35
CA ILE A 18 -10.56 10.00 -3.22
C ILE A 18 -9.57 9.54 -2.15
N PRO A 19 -8.36 10.12 -2.10
CA PRO A 19 -7.38 9.75 -1.08
C PRO A 19 -7.83 10.23 0.29
N GLN A 20 -7.61 9.41 1.32
CA GLN A 20 -7.85 9.77 2.72
C GLN A 20 -6.57 10.14 3.44
N THR A 21 -5.49 9.40 3.20
CA THR A 21 -4.16 9.71 3.73
C THR A 21 -3.10 9.50 2.66
N ILE A 22 -2.02 10.26 2.77
CA ILE A 22 -0.87 10.25 1.85
C ILE A 22 0.39 10.35 2.71
N ASP A 23 1.27 9.36 2.60
CA ASP A 23 2.52 9.27 3.35
C ASP A 23 3.70 9.00 2.41
N ALA A 24 4.83 9.68 2.62
CA ALA A 24 6.00 9.57 1.75
C ALA A 24 7.22 9.00 2.48
N PHE A 25 7.88 8.02 1.86
CA PHE A 25 9.08 7.32 2.33
C PHE A 25 10.14 7.31 1.22
N GLY A 26 11.03 8.30 1.22
CA GLY A 26 12.02 8.47 0.15
C GLY A 26 11.33 8.67 -1.21
N SER A 27 11.61 7.80 -2.18
CA SER A 27 10.95 7.80 -3.49
C SER A 27 9.61 7.06 -3.52
N THR A 28 9.18 6.45 -2.41
CA THR A 28 7.89 5.74 -2.34
C THR A 28 6.83 6.66 -1.72
N VAL A 29 5.66 6.74 -2.34
CA VAL A 29 4.48 7.42 -1.78
C VAL A 29 3.36 6.40 -1.61
N LEU A 30 2.78 6.34 -0.43
CA LEU A 30 1.63 5.53 -0.11
C LEU A 30 0.39 6.42 -0.06
N VAL A 31 -0.68 5.97 -0.69
CA VAL A 31 -1.97 6.64 -0.66
C VAL A 31 -3.03 5.60 -0.36
N GLU A 32 -3.83 5.81 0.67
CA GLU A 32 -4.98 4.94 0.94
C GLU A 32 -6.31 5.67 0.88
N GLY A 33 -7.35 4.92 0.53
CA GLY A 33 -8.72 5.39 0.53
C GLY A 33 -9.71 4.24 0.60
N CYS A 34 -10.99 4.57 0.64
CA CYS A 34 -12.05 3.59 0.67
C CYS A 34 -13.30 4.06 -0.08
N ASP A 35 -14.09 3.08 -0.48
CA ASP A 35 -15.48 3.26 -0.92
C ASP A 35 -16.37 2.49 0.06
N PRO A 36 -16.99 3.18 1.04
CA PRO A 36 -17.86 2.54 2.03
C PRO A 36 -19.08 1.87 1.40
N ASN A 37 -19.66 2.46 0.35
CA ASN A 37 -20.86 1.96 -0.31
C ASN A 37 -20.60 0.60 -0.96
N ARG A 38 -19.41 0.42 -1.53
CA ARG A 38 -18.97 -0.86 -2.10
C ARG A 38 -18.21 -1.74 -1.10
N SER A 39 -17.97 -1.23 0.11
CA SER A 39 -17.16 -1.88 1.14
C SER A 39 -15.79 -2.30 0.61
N ILE A 40 -15.11 -1.35 -0.04
CA ILE A 40 -13.77 -1.52 -0.62
C ILE A 40 -12.79 -0.61 0.11
N THR A 41 -11.61 -1.14 0.41
CA THR A 41 -10.43 -0.33 0.76
C THR A 41 -9.36 -0.52 -0.31
N TRP A 42 -8.54 0.51 -0.50
CA TRP A 42 -7.44 0.46 -1.45
C TRP A 42 -6.22 1.21 -0.93
N VAL A 43 -5.04 0.71 -1.32
CA VAL A 43 -3.76 1.37 -1.14
C VAL A 43 -3.05 1.41 -2.48
N HIS A 44 -2.57 2.59 -2.87
CA HIS A 44 -1.64 2.76 -3.98
C HIS A 44 -0.25 3.04 -3.41
N ALA A 45 0.74 2.28 -3.89
CA ALA A 45 2.15 2.54 -3.62
C ALA A 45 2.82 3.01 -4.92
N TRP A 46 3.22 4.27 -4.93
CA TRP A 46 3.86 4.91 -6.07
C TRP A 46 5.36 4.94 -5.89
N THR A 47 6.10 4.80 -6.98
CA THR A 47 7.50 5.24 -7.05
C THR A 47 7.54 6.56 -7.79
N VAL A 48 8.14 7.57 -7.18
CA VAL A 48 8.26 8.94 -7.69
C VAL A 48 9.73 9.24 -7.97
N THR A 49 10.02 9.76 -9.16
CA THR A 49 11.37 10.18 -9.57
C THR A 49 11.23 11.49 -10.32
N ASP A 50 11.99 12.52 -9.93
CA ASP A 50 11.95 13.86 -10.52
C ASP A 50 10.55 14.47 -10.61
N GLY A 51 9.73 14.23 -9.57
CA GLY A 51 8.35 14.71 -9.50
C GLY A 51 7.35 13.92 -10.36
N VAL A 52 7.78 12.86 -11.04
CA VAL A 52 6.93 12.01 -11.90
C VAL A 52 6.70 10.66 -11.23
N ILE A 53 5.45 10.19 -11.24
CA ILE A 53 5.12 8.82 -10.83
C ILE A 53 5.60 7.86 -11.93
N THR A 54 6.61 7.06 -11.64
CA THR A 54 7.22 6.11 -12.58
C THR A 54 6.72 4.68 -12.41
N GLN A 55 6.17 4.34 -11.24
CA GLN A 55 5.53 3.06 -10.98
C GLN A 55 4.29 3.25 -10.11
N VAL A 56 3.27 2.42 -10.35
CA VAL A 56 2.08 2.32 -9.51
C VAL A 56 1.87 0.85 -9.18
N ARG A 57 1.84 0.53 -7.88
CA ARG A 57 1.35 -0.75 -7.36
C ARG A 57 0.05 -0.48 -6.62
N GLU A 58 -0.90 -1.38 -6.81
CA GLU A 58 -2.24 -1.23 -6.29
C GLU A 58 -2.64 -2.45 -5.47
N TYR A 59 -3.22 -2.20 -4.30
CA TYR A 59 -3.69 -3.22 -3.37
C TYR A 59 -5.13 -2.93 -3.00
N PHE A 60 -6.05 -3.84 -3.36
CA PHE A 60 -7.47 -3.75 -3.02
C PHE A 60 -7.82 -4.75 -1.95
N ASN A 61 -8.62 -4.33 -0.97
CA ASN A 61 -9.06 -5.16 0.16
C ASN A 61 -7.89 -5.99 0.69
N THR A 62 -6.77 -5.32 0.96
CA THR A 62 -5.51 -5.88 1.42
C THR A 62 -4.95 -4.92 2.45
N SER A 63 -4.56 -5.41 3.62
CA SER A 63 -3.89 -4.61 4.63
C SER A 63 -2.40 -4.55 4.29
N LEU A 64 -1.83 -3.35 4.21
CA LEU A 64 -0.43 -3.17 3.87
C LEU A 64 0.33 -2.66 5.09
N THR A 65 1.43 -3.32 5.42
CA THR A 65 2.38 -2.89 6.45
C THR A 65 3.70 -2.59 5.79
N VAL A 66 4.22 -1.38 5.96
CA VAL A 66 5.54 -1.00 5.47
C VAL A 66 6.55 -1.20 6.56
N THR A 67 7.65 -1.87 6.22
CA THR A 67 8.78 -2.07 7.13
C THR A 67 10.06 -1.58 6.50
N ARG A 68 10.97 -1.08 7.35
CA ARG A 68 12.34 -0.85 6.92
C ARG A 68 13.10 -2.18 6.93
N LEU A 69 13.69 -2.58 5.81
CA LEU A 69 14.65 -3.67 5.82
C LEU A 69 16.03 -3.09 6.16
N GLY A 70 16.52 -3.36 7.37
CA GLY A 70 17.79 -2.81 7.85
C GLY A 70 18.96 -3.18 6.94
N ASN A 71 19.63 -2.18 6.37
CA ASN A 71 20.91 -2.35 5.67
C ASN A 71 22.04 -2.35 6.71
N ASN A 72 22.19 -3.46 7.43
CA ASN A 72 23.38 -3.65 8.25
C ASN A 72 24.56 -3.82 7.27
N ASN A 73 25.40 -2.80 7.17
CA ASN A 73 26.69 -2.86 6.45
C ASN A 73 27.67 -3.90 7.04
N ASN A 74 27.24 -4.74 7.99
CA ASN A 74 27.97 -5.93 8.43
C ASN A 74 27.66 -7.09 7.48
N LYS A 75 28.66 -7.41 6.66
CA LYS A 75 28.73 -8.54 5.72
C LYS A 75 28.76 -9.92 6.39
N ASP A 76 28.20 -10.07 7.58
CA ASP A 76 28.13 -11.37 8.25
C ASP A 76 26.76 -11.99 8.03
N PHE A 77 26.63 -12.67 6.88
CA PHE A 77 25.52 -13.55 6.54
C PHE A 77 25.44 -14.81 7.43
N SER A 78 26.22 -14.89 8.52
CA SER A 78 26.42 -16.09 9.34
C SER A 78 25.59 -16.17 10.62
N SER A 79 24.80 -15.14 10.97
CA SER A 79 23.94 -15.20 12.16
C SER A 79 22.45 -15.04 11.84
N ILE A 80 21.67 -16.07 12.19
CA ILE A 80 20.19 -16.04 12.26
C ILE A 80 19.81 -15.28 13.54
N ALA A 81 20.25 -14.02 13.67
CA ALA A 81 19.75 -13.14 14.71
C ALA A 81 18.36 -12.64 14.29
N PRO A 82 17.38 -12.54 15.19
CA PRO A 82 16.09 -11.94 14.89
C PRO A 82 16.31 -10.53 14.34
N ARG A 83 16.09 -10.33 13.04
CA ARG A 83 16.15 -9.00 12.44
C ARG A 83 14.88 -8.28 12.87
N HIS A 84 15.00 -7.31 13.76
CA HIS A 84 13.90 -6.43 14.11
C HIS A 84 13.60 -5.55 12.89
N CYS A 85 12.46 -5.81 12.24
CA CYS A 85 11.95 -5.05 11.10
C CYS A 85 10.82 -4.16 11.63
N PRO A 86 11.12 -2.92 12.09
CA PRO A 86 10.10 -2.06 12.66
C PRO A 86 9.08 -1.66 11.58
N SER A 87 7.80 -1.78 11.93
CA SER A 87 6.70 -1.22 11.14
C SER A 87 6.84 0.30 11.10
N LEU A 88 6.95 0.85 9.90
CA LEU A 88 7.02 2.30 9.65
C LEU A 88 5.63 2.89 9.37
N TRP A 89 4.73 2.08 8.82
CA TRP A 89 3.40 2.49 8.42
C TRP A 89 2.50 1.27 8.28
N GLU A 90 1.22 1.43 8.61
CA GLU A 90 0.21 0.40 8.43
C GLU A 90 -1.07 1.02 7.90
N SER A 91 -1.69 0.34 6.93
CA SER A 91 -2.98 0.77 6.38
C SER A 91 -4.03 0.77 7.48
N SER A 92 -4.75 1.88 7.61
CA SER A 92 -5.66 2.10 8.73
C SER A 92 -7.11 1.69 8.42
N LEU A 93 -7.42 1.54 7.13
CA LEU A 93 -8.79 1.39 6.62
C LEU A 93 -9.38 -0.02 6.64
N PRO A 94 -8.61 -1.13 6.50
CA PRO A 94 -9.20 -2.47 6.48
C PRO A 94 -10.09 -2.79 7.69
N ASN A 95 -9.67 -2.36 8.88
CA ASN A 95 -10.45 -2.55 10.11
C ASN A 95 -11.74 -1.73 10.15
N ARG A 96 -11.83 -0.64 9.37
CA ARG A 96 -13.01 0.27 9.36
C ARG A 96 -14.18 -0.27 8.55
N VAL A 97 -13.91 -1.16 7.59
CA VAL A 97 -14.92 -1.71 6.68
C VAL A 97 -15.47 -3.06 7.19
N GLY A 98 -15.04 -3.50 8.39
CA GLY A 98 -15.60 -4.68 9.07
C GLY A 98 -15.32 -6.01 8.37
N LYS A 99 -14.32 -6.05 7.48
CA LYS A 99 -13.94 -7.25 6.72
C LYS A 99 -12.50 -7.62 7.02
N SER A 100 -12.25 -8.91 7.29
CA SER A 100 -10.89 -9.44 7.31
C SER A 100 -10.35 -9.47 5.88
N VAL A 101 -9.10 -9.06 5.72
CA VAL A 101 -8.40 -9.01 4.44
C VAL A 101 -7.02 -9.65 4.59
N PRO A 102 -6.43 -10.18 3.50
CA PRO A 102 -5.04 -10.60 3.54
C PRO A 102 -4.12 -9.44 3.94
N GLY A 103 -3.09 -9.75 4.73
CA GLY A 103 -2.01 -8.84 5.07
C GLY A 103 -0.82 -9.00 4.12
N LEU A 104 -0.19 -7.89 3.74
CA LEU A 104 1.01 -7.85 2.93
C LEU A 104 2.04 -6.92 3.59
N VAL A 105 3.31 -7.35 3.59
CA VAL A 105 4.42 -6.52 4.05
C VAL A 105 5.18 -5.96 2.85
N LEU A 106 5.31 -4.64 2.77
CA LEU A 106 6.17 -3.95 1.81
C LEU A 106 7.46 -3.53 2.51
N ALA A 107 8.56 -4.17 2.13
CA ALA A 107 9.88 -3.79 2.59
C ALA A 107 10.42 -2.64 1.73
N LEU A 108 10.83 -1.55 2.39
CA LEU A 108 11.56 -0.41 1.80
C LEU A 108 13.02 -0.41 2.23
#